data_AF-A0A6V8L6H3-F1
#
_entry.id   AF-A0A6V8L6H3-F1
#
_cell.length_a   1.000
_cell.length_b   1.000
_cell.length_c   1.000
_cell.angle_alpha   90.00
_cell.angle_beta   90.00
_cell.angle_gamma   90.00
#
_symmetry.space_group_name_H-M   'P 1'
#
loop_
_entity.id
_entity.type
_entity.pdbx_description
1 polymer ?
#
loop_
_entity_poly.entity_id
_entity_poly.type
_entity_poly.pdbx_seq_one_letter_code
_entity_poly.pdbx_strand_id
1 'polypeptide(L)'
;MNNDHWLHALGQELARQQLGPDVARHVIAEAAAHLRDSGQPALRAFGTPQGYATAVAESLTAQRRPPRRPPGGVRLDARRITKRYGRRAVLKDVNLTVRAGEVAAIVGANGCGKSTLLRICAGLVSPDSGTVVVDGVLGYCPQDAGTYDFLLPDEHFVLVGAGRGMDRAQSRRVGRAGAATLQWEPTVGVQARHLSGGTRQKLNLVMASMGDPDVLLLDEPYQGFDRGTYLDFWQHVWRWRDEGRAIVVVTHLLSQLDQVDQVVTLEGAA
;
A
#
# COMPACT_ATOMS: atom_id res chain seq x y z
N MET A 1 -7.07 -38.11 -19.76
CA MET A 1 -5.80 -37.50 -20.18
C MET A 1 -4.77 -37.79 -19.09
N ASN A 2 -3.62 -38.38 -19.43
CA ASN A 2 -2.54 -38.63 -18.46
C ASN A 2 -1.80 -37.31 -18.12
N ASN A 3 -1.16 -37.23 -16.96
CA ASN A 3 -0.44 -36.07 -16.45
C ASN A 3 0.64 -35.57 -17.43
N ASP A 4 1.37 -36.46 -18.10
CA ASP A 4 2.38 -36.07 -19.11
C ASP A 4 1.75 -35.39 -20.33
N HIS A 5 0.60 -35.90 -20.78
CA HIS A 5 -0.14 -35.29 -21.89
C HIS A 5 -0.72 -33.93 -21.46
N TRP A 6 -1.15 -33.79 -20.21
CA TRP A 6 -1.61 -32.51 -19.67
C TRP A 6 -0.47 -31.48 -19.61
N LEU A 7 0.73 -31.86 -19.14
CA LEU A 7 1.90 -30.97 -19.07
C LEU A 7 2.38 -30.53 -20.46
N HIS A 8 2.36 -31.43 -21.44
CA HIS A 8 2.65 -31.08 -22.82
C HIS A 8 1.63 -30.09 -23.41
N ALA A 9 0.33 -30.33 -23.17
CA ALA A 9 -0.72 -29.41 -23.57
C ALA A 9 -0.59 -28.04 -22.86
N LEU A 10 -0.23 -28.02 -21.56
CA LEU A 10 0.03 -26.79 -20.83
C LEU A 10 1.15 -25.97 -21.50
N GLY A 11 2.24 -26.60 -21.92
CA GLY A 11 3.32 -25.90 -22.63
C GLY A 11 2.86 -25.23 -23.92
N GLN A 12 1.97 -25.87 -24.67
CA GLN A 12 1.37 -25.26 -25.88
C GLN A 12 0.47 -24.08 -25.55
N GLU A 13 -0.35 -24.18 -24.50
CA GLU A 13 -1.23 -23.08 -24.08
C GLU A 13 -0.44 -21.89 -23.51
N LEU A 14 0.62 -22.13 -22.73
CA LEU A 14 1.51 -21.05 -22.24
C LEU A 14 2.19 -20.31 -23.40
N ALA A 15 2.57 -21.03 -24.47
CA ALA A 15 3.09 -20.42 -25.69
C ALA A 15 2.04 -19.60 -26.44
N ARG A 16 0.77 -20.06 -26.50
CA ARG A 16 -0.34 -19.27 -27.06
C ARG A 16 -0.61 -17.98 -26.29
N GLN A 17 -0.39 -18.00 -24.97
CA GLN A 17 -0.44 -16.81 -24.12
C GLN A 17 0.78 -15.88 -24.27
N GLN A 18 1.70 -16.16 -25.21
CA GLN A 18 2.91 -15.38 -25.48
C GLN A 18 3.85 -15.24 -24.26
N LEU A 19 3.82 -16.21 -23.34
CA LEU A 19 4.73 -16.26 -22.20
C LEU A 19 6.14 -16.66 -22.67
N GLY A 20 7.16 -15.98 -22.15
CA GLY A 20 8.54 -16.23 -22.53
C GLY A 20 8.99 -17.67 -22.20
N PRO A 21 9.92 -18.24 -22.98
CA PRO A 21 10.30 -19.66 -22.89
C PRO A 21 10.92 -20.06 -21.54
N ASP A 22 11.52 -19.13 -20.80
CA ASP A 22 12.04 -19.38 -19.44
C ASP A 22 10.90 -19.49 -18.42
N VAL A 23 9.93 -18.58 -18.49
CA VAL A 23 8.76 -18.55 -17.59
C VAL A 23 7.89 -19.78 -17.82
N ALA A 24 7.63 -20.13 -19.08
CA ALA A 24 6.87 -21.33 -19.41
C ALA A 24 7.54 -22.60 -18.88
N ARG A 25 8.88 -22.71 -19.00
CA ARG A 25 9.64 -23.84 -18.44
C ARG A 25 9.50 -23.93 -16.92
N HIS A 26 9.56 -22.80 -16.22
CA HIS A 26 9.43 -22.76 -14.77
C HIS A 26 8.04 -23.22 -14.31
N VAL A 27 6.98 -22.68 -14.90
CA VAL A 27 5.58 -23.04 -14.58
C VAL A 27 5.32 -24.53 -14.81
N ILE A 28 5.83 -25.09 -15.92
CA ILE A 28 5.69 -26.52 -16.21
C ILE A 28 6.46 -27.36 -15.18
N ALA A 29 7.67 -26.95 -14.79
CA ALA A 29 8.49 -27.67 -13.81
C ALA A 29 7.82 -27.71 -12.43
N GLU A 30 7.23 -26.60 -11.97
CA GLU A 30 6.48 -26.53 -10.71
C GLU A 30 5.21 -27.39 -10.75
N ALA A 31 4.41 -27.29 -11.82
CA ALA A 31 3.22 -28.11 -11.99
C ALA A 31 3.59 -29.61 -11.99
N ALA A 32 4.67 -29.99 -12.67
CA ALA A 32 5.16 -31.37 -12.69
C ALA A 32 5.61 -31.85 -11.31
N ALA A 33 6.29 -31.01 -10.53
CA ALA A 33 6.67 -31.33 -9.15
C ALA A 33 5.45 -31.58 -8.27
N HIS A 34 4.46 -30.68 -8.34
CA HIS A 34 3.23 -30.82 -7.56
C HIS A 34 2.43 -32.09 -7.91
N LEU A 35 2.37 -32.48 -9.18
CA LEU A 35 1.69 -33.72 -9.59
C LEU A 35 2.40 -34.98 -9.07
N ARG A 36 3.73 -34.96 -9.03
CA ARG A 36 4.51 -36.05 -8.43
C ARG A 36 4.28 -36.16 -6.93
N ASP A 37 4.28 -35.04 -6.22
CA ASP A 37 4.16 -35.02 -4.77
C ASP A 37 2.74 -35.29 -4.29
N SER A 38 1.73 -34.77 -4.98
CA SER A 38 0.32 -34.93 -4.60
C SER A 38 -0.28 -36.27 -5.04
N GLY A 39 0.28 -36.91 -6.08
CA GLY A 39 -0.29 -38.09 -6.72
C GLY A 39 -1.66 -37.87 -7.36
N GLN A 40 -2.13 -36.63 -7.47
CA GLN A 40 -3.45 -36.32 -8.00
C GLN A 40 -3.45 -36.21 -9.54
N PRO A 41 -4.58 -36.51 -10.20
CA PRO A 41 -4.74 -36.22 -11.63
C PRO A 41 -4.67 -34.71 -11.90
N ALA A 42 -3.96 -34.30 -12.94
CA ALA A 42 -3.73 -32.89 -13.26
C ALA A 42 -5.02 -32.07 -13.46
N LEU A 43 -6.04 -32.68 -14.07
CA LEU A 43 -7.36 -32.08 -14.22
C LEU A 43 -8.03 -31.73 -12.88
N ARG A 44 -7.74 -32.48 -11.82
CA ARG A 44 -8.26 -32.22 -10.47
C ARG A 44 -7.44 -31.18 -9.71
N ALA A 45 -6.12 -31.21 -9.88
CA ALA A 45 -5.21 -30.29 -9.20
C ALA A 45 -5.25 -28.87 -9.81
N PHE A 46 -5.34 -28.76 -11.13
CA PHE A 46 -5.13 -27.51 -11.86
C PHE A 46 -6.23 -27.16 -12.87
N GLY A 47 -7.20 -28.05 -13.10
CA GLY A 47 -8.22 -27.85 -14.13
C GLY A 47 -7.69 -28.13 -15.54
N THR A 48 -8.24 -27.45 -16.55
CA THR A 48 -7.81 -27.64 -17.95
C THR A 48 -6.47 -26.94 -18.20
N PRO A 49 -5.63 -27.44 -19.14
CA PRO A 49 -4.38 -26.77 -19.49
C PRO A 49 -4.59 -25.31 -19.93
N GLN A 50 -5.65 -25.06 -20.71
CA GLN A 50 -6.01 -23.72 -21.16
C GLN A 50 -6.43 -22.82 -19.99
N GLY A 51 -7.29 -23.31 -19.08
CA GLY A 51 -7.73 -22.55 -17.92
C GLY A 51 -6.57 -22.18 -17.00
N TYR A 52 -5.67 -23.13 -16.76
CA TYR A 52 -4.47 -22.91 -15.96
C TYR A 52 -3.50 -21.94 -16.63
N ALA A 53 -3.23 -22.10 -17.93
CA ALA A 53 -2.36 -21.19 -18.68
C ALA A 53 -2.90 -19.76 -18.71
N THR A 54 -4.21 -19.58 -18.87
CA THR A 54 -4.85 -18.26 -18.80
C THR A 54 -4.70 -17.65 -17.41
N ALA A 55 -4.96 -18.41 -16.34
CA ALA A 55 -4.79 -17.91 -14.97
C ALA A 55 -3.33 -17.52 -14.66
N VAL A 56 -2.36 -18.30 -15.15
CA VAL A 56 -0.93 -18.00 -15.03
C VAL A 56 -0.57 -16.74 -15.83
N ALA A 57 -1.05 -16.62 -17.07
CA ALA A 57 -0.80 -15.45 -17.91
C ALA A 57 -1.43 -14.18 -17.33
N GLU A 58 -2.65 -14.25 -16.81
CA GLU A 58 -3.33 -13.16 -16.11
C GLU A 58 -2.56 -12.76 -14.85
N SER A 59 -2.10 -13.73 -14.05
CA SER A 59 -1.28 -13.46 -12.86
C SER A 59 0.05 -12.79 -13.21
N LEU A 60 0.74 -13.28 -14.25
CA LEU A 60 2.01 -12.69 -14.72
C LEU A 60 1.81 -11.33 -15.40
N THR A 61 0.68 -11.11 -16.06
CA THR A 61 0.33 -9.82 -16.69
C THR A 61 -0.10 -8.81 -15.64
N ALA A 62 -0.85 -9.22 -14.62
CA ALA A 62 -1.15 -8.41 -13.44
C ALA A 62 0.12 -8.05 -12.65
N GLN A 63 1.15 -8.91 -12.70
CA GLN A 63 2.47 -8.63 -12.13
C GLN A 63 3.37 -7.80 -13.06
N ARG A 64 3.11 -7.77 -14.37
CA ARG A 64 3.74 -6.82 -15.31
C ARG A 64 3.16 -5.43 -15.05
N ARG A 65 3.75 -4.72 -14.09
CA ARG A 65 3.50 -3.28 -13.93
C ARG A 65 3.76 -2.58 -15.26
N PRO A 66 2.91 -1.62 -15.67
CA PRO A 66 3.24 -0.75 -16.78
C PRO A 66 4.63 -0.13 -16.53
N PRO A 67 5.41 0.17 -17.58
CA PRO A 67 6.70 0.83 -17.42
C PRO A 67 6.50 2.10 -16.58
N ARG A 68 7.26 2.21 -15.48
CA ARG A 68 7.14 3.34 -14.56
C ARG A 68 7.27 4.64 -15.36
N ARG A 69 6.30 5.54 -15.19
CA ARG A 69 6.46 6.91 -15.70
C ARG A 69 7.68 7.51 -14.97
N PRO A 70 8.50 8.32 -15.66
CA PRO A 70 9.56 9.05 -14.98
C PRO A 70 8.96 9.91 -13.86
N PRO A 71 9.60 9.99 -12.68
CA PRO A 71 9.13 10.84 -11.59
C PRO A 71 8.90 12.28 -12.04
N GLY A 72 7.82 12.89 -11.55
CA GLY A 72 7.46 14.27 -11.84
C GLY A 72 8.20 15.28 -10.95
N GLY A 73 7.55 16.42 -10.70
CA GLY A 73 8.03 17.45 -9.79
C GLY A 73 8.13 16.96 -8.33
N VAL A 74 8.90 17.68 -7.53
CA VAL A 74 8.98 17.45 -6.07
C VAL A 74 7.64 17.82 -5.45
N ARG A 75 7.05 16.90 -4.68
CA ARG A 75 5.76 17.11 -3.99
C ARG A 75 5.92 17.25 -2.48
N LEU A 76 6.93 16.61 -1.90
CA LEU A 76 7.30 16.75 -0.49
C LEU A 76 8.79 17.02 -0.39
N ASP A 77 9.16 18.06 0.35
CA ASP A 77 10.55 18.41 0.61
C ASP A 77 10.73 18.89 2.05
N ALA A 78 11.30 18.01 2.87
CA ALA A 78 11.66 18.27 4.26
C ALA A 78 13.18 18.40 4.36
N ARG A 79 13.66 19.58 4.77
CA ARG A 79 15.09 19.91 4.82
C ARG A 79 15.55 20.22 6.24
N ARG A 80 16.63 19.57 6.66
CA ARG A 80 17.32 19.78 7.94
C ARG A 80 16.39 19.71 9.17
N ILE A 81 15.45 18.77 9.15
CA ILE A 81 14.44 18.62 10.20
C ILE A 81 15.10 18.16 11.50
N THR A 82 14.96 18.97 12.54
CA THR A 82 15.37 18.63 13.90
C THR A 82 14.16 18.74 14.83
N LYS A 83 14.03 17.78 15.75
CA LYS A 83 12.99 17.80 16.78
C LYS A 83 13.47 17.23 18.10
N ARG A 84 13.16 17.93 19.18
CA ARG A 84 13.43 17.57 20.57
C ARG A 84 12.14 17.62 21.38
N TYR A 85 12.00 16.69 22.32
CA TYR A 85 10.99 16.74 23.36
C TYR A 85 11.68 16.82 24.72
N GLY A 86 11.60 17.99 25.35
CA GLY A 86 12.39 18.30 26.53
C GLY A 86 13.90 18.15 26.25
N ARG A 87 14.54 17.22 26.95
CA ARG A 87 15.99 16.95 26.80
C ARG A 87 16.34 15.92 25.72
N ARG A 88 15.35 15.17 25.21
CA ARG A 88 15.58 14.09 24.24
C ARG A 88 15.49 14.62 22.82
N ALA A 89 16.57 14.50 22.05
CA ALA A 89 16.48 14.63 20.60
C ALA A 89 15.76 13.39 20.03
N VAL A 90 14.85 13.63 19.09
CA VAL A 90 14.12 12.56 18.38
C VAL A 90 14.48 12.58 16.91
N LEU A 91 14.70 13.76 16.32
CA LEU A 91 15.19 13.93 14.96
C LEU A 91 16.36 14.92 14.97
N LYS A 92 17.38 14.66 14.15
CA LYS A 92 18.56 15.50 14.01
C LYS A 92 18.93 15.61 12.53
N ASP A 93 18.77 16.80 11.97
CA ASP A 93 19.17 17.14 10.59
C ASP A 93 18.67 16.15 9.51
N VAL A 94 17.40 15.77 9.60
CA VAL A 94 16.79 14.80 8.68
C VAL A 94 16.36 15.49 7.39
N ASN A 95 16.66 14.87 6.26
CA ASN A 95 16.25 15.32 4.93
C ASN A 95 15.40 14.23 4.25
N LEU A 96 14.31 14.64 3.60
CA LEU A 96 13.42 13.76 2.84
C LEU A 96 12.84 14.55 1.66
N THR A 97 13.02 14.04 0.46
CA THR A 97 12.45 14.63 -0.75
C THR A 97 11.76 13.52 -1.54
N VAL A 98 10.49 13.72 -1.88
CA VAL A 98 9.67 12.75 -2.62
C VAL A 98 8.97 13.44 -3.78
N ARG A 99 9.09 12.87 -4.97
CA ARG A 99 8.50 13.38 -6.20
C ARG A 99 7.17 12.70 -6.51
N ALA A 100 6.40 13.34 -7.39
CA ALA A 100 5.23 12.72 -7.99
C ALA A 100 5.62 11.39 -8.66
N GLY A 101 4.94 10.30 -8.29
CA GLY A 101 5.24 8.96 -8.77
C GLY A 101 6.39 8.24 -8.06
N GLU A 102 6.79 8.71 -6.87
CA GLU A 102 7.76 8.02 -6.02
C GLU A 102 7.13 7.50 -4.72
N VAL A 103 7.63 6.36 -4.26
CA VAL A 103 7.38 5.83 -2.91
C VAL A 103 8.68 5.88 -2.12
N ALA A 104 8.67 6.59 -1.00
CA ALA A 104 9.74 6.57 0.00
C ALA A 104 9.33 5.72 1.21
N ALA A 105 10.14 4.73 1.57
CA ALA A 105 9.97 3.98 2.81
C ALA A 105 10.84 4.58 3.92
N ILE A 106 10.24 4.83 5.09
CA ILE A 106 10.96 5.23 6.29
C ILE A 106 11.06 4.04 7.24
N VAL A 107 12.29 3.65 7.56
CA VAL A 107 12.61 2.49 8.40
C VAL A 107 13.47 2.91 9.59
N GLY A 108 13.45 2.10 10.65
CA GLY A 108 14.25 2.36 11.85
C GLY A 108 13.60 1.81 13.11
N ALA A 109 14.39 1.74 14.19
CA ALA A 109 13.96 1.18 15.47
C ALA A 109 12.72 1.89 16.06
N ASN A 110 12.01 1.20 16.97
CA ASN A 110 10.90 1.82 17.69
C ASN A 110 11.40 3.04 18.48
N GLY A 111 10.69 4.16 18.36
CA GLY A 111 11.06 5.41 19.03
C GLY A 111 12.22 6.19 18.40
N CYS A 112 12.70 5.83 17.20
CA CYS A 112 13.70 6.63 16.47
C CYS A 112 13.14 7.88 15.79
N GLY A 113 11.83 8.13 15.87
CA GLY A 113 11.20 9.36 15.40
C GLY A 113 10.43 9.28 14.09
N LYS A 114 10.22 8.09 13.49
CA LYS A 114 9.48 7.91 12.22
C LYS A 114 8.12 8.62 12.21
N SER A 115 7.25 8.32 13.19
CA SER A 115 5.95 8.97 13.33
C SER A 115 6.05 10.46 13.65
N THR A 116 7.13 10.89 14.33
CA THR A 116 7.38 12.32 14.58
C THR A 116 7.72 13.05 13.27
N LEU A 117 8.54 12.44 12.41
CA LEU A 117 8.87 13.00 11.10
C LEU A 117 7.62 13.09 10.22
N LEU A 118 6.79 12.05 10.15
CA LEU A 118 5.54 12.10 9.38
C LEU A 118 4.58 13.17 9.91
N ARG A 119 4.43 13.31 11.23
CA ARG A 119 3.60 14.38 11.82
C ARG A 119 4.13 15.77 11.52
N ILE A 120 5.46 15.94 11.44
CA ILE A 120 6.08 17.18 10.98
C ILE A 120 5.77 17.43 9.50
N CYS A 121 5.95 16.43 8.64
CA CYS A 121 5.60 16.53 7.22
C CYS A 121 4.11 16.83 6.99
N ALA A 122 3.23 16.28 7.83
CA ALA A 122 1.79 16.52 7.81
C ALA A 122 1.38 17.90 8.39
N GLY A 123 2.32 18.67 8.95
CA GLY A 123 2.03 19.97 9.60
C GLY A 123 1.35 19.86 10.97
N LEU A 124 1.28 18.65 11.55
CA LEU A 124 0.66 18.41 12.86
C LEU A 124 1.60 18.73 14.02
N VAL A 125 2.90 18.75 13.77
CA VAL A 125 3.95 19.08 14.76
C VAL A 125 4.94 20.03 14.11
N SER A 126 5.25 21.16 14.76
CA SER A 126 6.31 22.05 14.26
C SER A 126 7.70 21.46 14.52
N PRO A 127 8.62 21.48 13.54
CA PRO A 127 10.02 21.17 13.79
C PRO A 127 10.67 22.28 14.64
N ASP A 128 11.75 21.97 15.34
CA ASP A 128 12.52 22.99 16.09
C ASP A 128 13.49 23.73 15.15
N SER A 129 13.92 23.07 14.07
CA SER A 129 14.65 23.69 12.97
C SER A 129 14.42 22.92 11.66
N GLY A 130 14.69 23.57 10.54
CA GLY A 130 14.43 23.03 9.20
C GLY A 130 13.12 23.52 8.62
N THR A 131 12.78 23.05 7.43
CA THR A 131 11.59 23.48 6.67
C THR A 131 10.93 22.30 5.99
N VAL A 132 9.60 22.29 5.93
CA VAL A 132 8.81 21.36 5.13
C VAL A 132 8.05 22.16 4.09
N VAL A 133 8.15 21.74 2.82
CA VAL A 133 7.33 22.23 1.72
C VAL A 133 6.54 21.06 1.17
N VAL A 134 5.23 21.26 1.03
CA VAL A 134 4.31 20.32 0.39
C VAL A 134 3.65 21.04 -0.78
N ASP A 135 3.73 20.45 -1.97
CA ASP A 135 3.06 20.92 -3.17
C ASP A 135 1.85 20.03 -3.45
N GLY A 136 0.65 20.61 -3.41
CA GLY A 136 -0.61 19.90 -3.62
C GLY A 136 -1.32 19.45 -2.34
N VAL A 137 -2.29 18.55 -2.51
CA VAL A 137 -3.16 18.08 -1.44
C VAL A 137 -2.51 16.94 -0.67
N LEU A 138 -2.42 17.07 0.66
CA LEU A 138 -1.84 16.05 1.54
C LEU A 138 -2.92 15.21 2.22
N GLY A 139 -2.73 13.89 2.21
CA GLY A 139 -3.43 12.91 3.02
C GLY A 139 -2.50 12.26 4.04
N TYR A 140 -2.95 12.07 5.28
CA TYR A 140 -2.19 11.43 6.35
C TYR A 140 -2.98 10.30 6.99
N CYS A 141 -2.43 9.09 6.98
CA CYS A 141 -2.92 7.93 7.69
C CYS A 141 -2.06 7.72 8.95
N PRO A 142 -2.56 8.02 10.16
CA PRO A 142 -1.83 7.79 11.39
C PRO A 142 -1.83 6.31 11.81
N GLN A 143 -0.87 5.94 12.67
CA GLN A 143 -0.79 4.60 13.23
C GLN A 143 -2.03 4.22 14.08
N ASP A 144 -2.42 5.05 15.05
CA ASP A 144 -3.52 4.73 15.99
C ASP A 144 -4.64 5.78 16.08
N ALA A 145 -4.38 7.05 15.78
CA ALA A 145 -5.16 8.18 16.30
C ALA A 145 -6.10 8.89 15.30
N GLY A 146 -6.60 8.20 14.27
CA GLY A 146 -7.38 8.85 13.20
C GLY A 146 -8.92 8.80 13.37
N THR A 147 -9.45 7.93 14.24
CA THR A 147 -10.90 7.70 14.35
C THR A 147 -11.50 8.28 15.62
N TYR A 148 -12.75 8.74 15.53
CA TYR A 148 -13.59 9.17 16.63
C TYR A 148 -14.53 8.04 17.05
N ASP A 149 -14.34 7.53 18.26
CA ASP A 149 -14.97 6.31 18.78
C ASP A 149 -16.50 6.23 18.61
N PHE A 150 -17.18 7.37 18.76
CA PHE A 150 -18.64 7.45 18.75
C PHE A 150 -19.25 7.73 17.36
N LEU A 151 -18.42 8.03 16.37
CA LEU A 151 -18.88 8.27 15.00
C LEU A 151 -18.98 6.95 14.22
N LEU A 152 -19.95 6.88 13.32
CA LEU A 152 -20.06 5.85 12.30
C LEU A 152 -18.98 6.07 11.21
N PRO A 153 -18.56 5.04 10.47
CA PRO A 153 -17.66 5.20 9.31
C PRO A 153 -18.16 6.24 8.30
N ASP A 154 -19.46 6.21 7.99
CA ASP A 154 -20.06 7.20 7.07
C ASP A 154 -19.99 8.63 7.60
N GLU A 155 -20.00 8.83 8.91
CA GLU A 155 -19.88 10.16 9.53
C GLU A 155 -18.43 10.64 9.48
N HIS A 156 -17.46 9.74 9.61
CA HIS A 156 -16.05 10.05 9.36
C HIS A 156 -15.82 10.49 7.91
N PHE A 157 -16.39 9.76 6.95
CA PHE A 157 -16.28 10.13 5.54
C PHE A 157 -16.84 11.53 5.28
N VAL A 158 -17.99 11.86 5.87
CA VAL A 158 -18.59 13.19 5.75
C VAL A 158 -17.73 14.26 6.42
N LEU A 159 -17.17 13.99 7.60
CA LEU A 159 -16.30 14.92 8.32
C LEU A 159 -15.05 15.27 7.50
N VAL A 160 -14.34 14.25 7.00
CA VAL A 160 -13.13 14.44 6.20
C VAL A 160 -13.47 15.02 4.83
N GLY A 161 -14.52 14.51 4.17
CA GLY A 161 -14.95 14.97 2.86
C GLY A 161 -15.36 16.44 2.85
N ALA A 162 -16.00 16.95 3.92
CA ALA A 162 -16.30 18.37 4.06
C ALA A 162 -15.03 19.24 4.02
N GLY A 163 -13.95 18.81 4.68
CA GLY A 163 -12.64 19.46 4.62
C GLY A 163 -11.97 19.40 3.23
N ARG A 164 -12.46 18.53 2.34
CA ARG A 164 -12.04 18.40 0.93
C ARG A 164 -13.03 19.04 -0.07
N GLY A 165 -14.02 19.78 0.42
CA GLY A 165 -15.03 20.42 -0.44
C GLY A 165 -16.08 19.47 -1.03
N MET A 166 -16.25 18.27 -0.46
CA MET A 166 -17.28 17.31 -0.88
C MET A 166 -18.58 17.53 -0.11
N ASP A 167 -19.72 17.36 -0.80
CA ASP A 167 -21.00 17.26 -0.11
C ASP A 167 -21.16 15.92 0.65
N ARG A 168 -22.21 15.81 1.46
CA ARG A 168 -22.47 14.62 2.28
C ARG A 168 -22.65 13.35 1.45
N ALA A 169 -23.31 13.42 0.30
CA ALA A 169 -23.59 12.25 -0.53
C ALA A 169 -22.32 11.76 -1.25
N GLN A 170 -21.57 12.69 -1.82
CA GLN A 170 -20.26 12.45 -2.43
C GLN A 170 -19.29 11.85 -1.42
N SER A 171 -19.21 12.44 -0.22
CA SER A 171 -18.33 11.97 0.85
C SER A 171 -18.57 10.49 1.19
N ARG A 172 -19.85 10.12 1.40
CA ARG A 172 -20.23 8.73 1.69
C ARG A 172 -19.93 7.81 0.52
N ARG A 173 -20.24 8.22 -0.71
CA ARG A 173 -19.96 7.43 -1.92
C ARG A 173 -18.47 7.15 -2.08
N VAL A 174 -17.63 8.19 -1.97
CA VAL A 174 -16.17 8.08 -2.10
C VAL A 174 -15.60 7.23 -0.97
N GLY A 175 -16.00 7.49 0.28
CA GLY A 175 -15.54 6.72 1.44
C GLY A 175 -15.91 5.24 1.36
N ARG A 176 -17.16 4.91 0.99
CA ARG A 176 -17.60 3.52 0.81
C ARG A 176 -16.89 2.83 -0.35
N ALA A 177 -16.67 3.52 -1.46
CA ALA A 177 -15.88 2.99 -2.57
C ALA A 177 -14.44 2.68 -2.13
N GLY A 178 -13.81 3.59 -1.38
CA GLY A 178 -12.49 3.37 -0.79
C GLY A 178 -12.46 2.16 0.15
N ALA A 179 -13.44 2.05 1.06
CA ALA A 179 -13.55 0.92 1.98
C ALA A 179 -13.68 -0.41 1.22
N ALA A 180 -14.49 -0.46 0.16
CA ALA A 180 -14.66 -1.64 -0.67
C ALA A 180 -13.35 -2.07 -1.35
N THR A 181 -12.49 -1.12 -1.77
CA THR A 181 -11.16 -1.48 -2.31
C THR A 181 -10.26 -2.18 -1.29
N LEU A 182 -10.45 -1.91 0.00
CA LEU A 182 -9.74 -2.58 1.10
C LEU A 182 -10.49 -3.82 1.62
N GLN A 183 -11.41 -4.37 0.83
CA GLN A 183 -12.24 -5.53 1.20
C GLN A 183 -12.99 -5.32 2.52
N TRP A 184 -13.52 -4.12 2.72
CA TRP A 184 -14.31 -3.79 3.90
C TRP A 184 -15.59 -3.07 3.51
N GLU A 185 -16.72 -3.59 3.98
CA GLU A 185 -18.02 -2.93 3.86
C GLU A 185 -18.45 -2.40 5.23
N PRO A 186 -18.61 -1.07 5.40
CA PRO A 186 -19.06 -0.50 6.66
C PRO A 186 -20.48 -0.95 7.03
N THR A 187 -20.61 -1.68 8.13
CA THR A 187 -21.89 -2.11 8.68
C THR A 187 -22.70 -0.91 9.17
N VAL A 188 -23.97 -0.85 8.79
CA VAL A 188 -24.89 0.23 9.22
C VAL A 188 -25.04 0.22 10.74
N GLY A 189 -24.93 1.40 11.36
CA GLY A 189 -25.14 1.58 12.79
C GLY A 189 -23.97 1.16 13.69
N VAL A 190 -22.88 0.64 13.14
CA VAL A 190 -21.69 0.26 13.92
C VAL A 190 -20.74 1.45 14.07
N GLN A 191 -20.52 1.87 15.31
CA GLN A 191 -19.57 2.95 15.65
C GLN A 191 -18.12 2.49 15.56
N ALA A 192 -17.19 3.42 15.33
CA ALA A 192 -15.76 3.13 15.18
C ALA A 192 -15.17 2.36 16.36
N ARG A 193 -15.64 2.62 17.59
CA ARG A 193 -15.17 1.89 18.79
C ARG A 193 -15.42 0.38 18.79
N HIS A 194 -16.36 -0.10 17.98
CA HIS A 194 -16.70 -1.51 17.86
C HIS A 194 -16.00 -2.20 16.68
N LEU A 195 -15.24 -1.44 15.89
CA LEU A 195 -14.43 -1.99 14.80
C LEU A 195 -13.19 -2.69 15.36
N SER A 196 -12.76 -3.76 14.67
CA SER A 196 -11.46 -4.38 14.94
C SER A 196 -10.33 -3.37 14.69
N GLY A 197 -9.14 -3.57 15.28
CA GLY A 197 -7.99 -2.70 15.05
C GLY A 197 -7.65 -2.56 13.56
N GLY A 198 -7.60 -3.69 12.83
CA GLY A 198 -7.40 -3.68 11.38
C GLY A 198 -8.50 -2.93 10.63
N THR A 199 -9.77 -3.07 11.02
CA THR A 199 -10.87 -2.33 10.36
C THR A 199 -10.79 -0.82 10.64
N ARG A 200 -10.37 -0.39 11.84
CA ARG A 200 -10.10 1.04 12.11
C ARG A 200 -8.94 1.55 11.27
N GLN A 201 -7.93 0.73 11.04
CA GLN A 201 -6.80 1.12 10.21
C GLN A 201 -7.19 1.20 8.72
N LYS A 202 -8.07 0.33 8.23
CA LYS A 202 -8.73 0.50 6.92
C LYS A 202 -9.49 1.83 6.86
N LEU A 203 -10.25 2.19 7.90
CA LEU A 203 -10.94 3.48 7.97
C LEU A 203 -9.97 4.67 7.90
N ASN A 204 -8.87 4.65 8.65
CA ASN A 204 -7.82 5.68 8.59
C ASN A 204 -7.24 5.82 7.18
N LEU A 205 -6.95 4.70 6.52
CA LEU A 205 -6.40 4.70 5.17
C LEU A 205 -7.40 5.27 4.14
N VAL A 206 -8.68 4.91 4.26
CA VAL A 206 -9.74 5.49 3.43
C VAL A 206 -9.80 6.99 3.63
N MET A 207 -9.89 7.47 4.87
CA MET A 207 -9.93 8.91 5.16
C MET A 207 -8.72 9.67 4.60
N ALA A 208 -7.52 9.10 4.73
CA ALA A 208 -6.29 9.70 4.21
C ALA A 208 -6.31 9.84 2.68
N SER A 209 -6.93 8.90 1.96
CA SER A 209 -7.03 8.89 0.49
C SER A 209 -8.20 9.72 -0.07
N MET A 210 -9.11 10.20 0.79
CA MET A 210 -10.22 11.06 0.34
C MET A 210 -9.73 12.43 -0.13
N GLY A 211 -10.29 12.90 -1.24
CA GLY A 211 -9.96 14.22 -1.82
C GLY A 211 -8.82 14.18 -2.84
N ASP A 212 -8.48 12.99 -3.33
CA ASP A 212 -7.45 12.76 -4.33
C ASP A 212 -6.09 13.41 -4.01
N PRO A 213 -5.46 13.02 -2.89
CA PRO A 213 -4.21 13.64 -2.46
C PRO A 213 -3.06 13.39 -3.44
N ASP A 214 -2.29 14.44 -3.69
CA ASP A 214 -0.99 14.43 -4.38
C ASP A 214 0.11 13.77 -3.52
N VAL A 215 0.02 13.95 -2.19
CA VAL A 215 0.97 13.42 -1.21
C VAL A 215 0.24 12.55 -0.19
N LEU A 216 0.69 11.30 -0.03
CA LEU A 216 0.19 10.37 1.00
C LEU A 216 1.28 10.06 2.02
N LEU A 217 1.02 10.37 3.28
CA LEU A 217 1.86 10.01 4.41
C LEU A 217 1.19 8.87 5.18
N LEU A 218 1.83 7.70 5.24
CA LEU A 218 1.25 6.48 5.78
C LEU A 218 2.11 5.94 6.93
N ASP A 219 1.61 6.04 8.16
CA ASP A 219 2.33 5.67 9.38
C ASP A 219 1.90 4.28 9.85
N GLU A 220 2.64 3.23 9.48
CA GLU A 220 2.29 1.83 9.74
C GLU A 220 0.82 1.49 9.38
N PRO A 221 0.38 1.79 8.15
CA PRO A 221 -1.04 1.74 7.75
C PRO A 221 -1.64 0.33 7.70
N TYR A 222 -0.83 -0.70 7.94
CA TYR A 222 -1.22 -2.11 7.85
C TYR A 222 -1.28 -2.81 9.22
N GLN A 223 -1.11 -2.08 10.32
CA GLN A 223 -1.18 -2.66 11.65
C GLN A 223 -2.56 -3.29 11.89
N GLY A 224 -2.55 -4.58 12.29
CA GLY A 224 -3.78 -5.36 12.48
C GLY A 224 -4.41 -5.93 11.21
N PHE A 225 -3.75 -5.83 10.04
CA PHE A 225 -4.18 -6.50 8.82
C PHE A 225 -3.77 -7.97 8.81
N ASP A 226 -4.60 -8.82 8.21
CA ASP A 226 -4.18 -10.15 7.79
C ASP A 226 -3.22 -10.09 6.58
N ARG A 227 -2.62 -11.23 6.23
CA ARG A 227 -1.63 -11.31 5.15
C ARG A 227 -2.20 -10.92 3.78
N GLY A 228 -3.45 -11.26 3.48
CA GLY A 228 -4.09 -10.91 2.20
C GLY A 228 -4.27 -9.41 2.09
N THR A 229 -4.91 -8.80 3.09
CA THR A 229 -5.10 -7.35 3.18
C THR A 229 -3.77 -6.59 3.12
N TYR A 230 -2.69 -7.11 3.73
CA TYR A 230 -1.36 -6.51 3.63
C TYR A 230 -0.80 -6.47 2.21
N LEU A 231 -0.96 -7.57 1.44
CA LEU A 231 -0.50 -7.62 0.05
C LEU A 231 -1.33 -6.66 -0.82
N ASP A 232 -2.64 -6.61 -0.59
CA ASP A 232 -3.56 -5.70 -1.29
C ASP A 232 -3.23 -4.23 -0.99
N PHE A 233 -2.87 -3.90 0.27
CA PHE A 233 -2.38 -2.58 0.63
C PHE A 233 -1.21 -2.14 -0.25
N TRP A 234 -0.20 -2.99 -0.43
CA TRP A 234 0.94 -2.65 -1.28
C TRP A 234 0.54 -2.50 -2.74
N GLN A 235 -0.36 -3.35 -3.26
CA GLN A 235 -0.92 -3.15 -4.61
C GLN A 235 -1.57 -1.78 -4.76
N HIS A 236 -2.28 -1.27 -3.74
CA HIS A 236 -2.79 0.09 -3.74
C HIS A 236 -1.69 1.15 -3.74
N VAL A 237 -0.64 0.99 -2.92
CA VAL A 237 0.52 1.90 -2.92
C VAL A 237 1.15 1.98 -4.31
N TRP A 238 1.32 0.85 -4.99
CA TRP A 238 1.89 0.82 -6.34
C TRP A 238 0.98 1.47 -7.36
N ARG A 239 -0.33 1.22 -7.30
CA ARG A 239 -1.29 1.88 -8.17
C ARG A 239 -1.27 3.40 -7.97
N TRP A 240 -1.30 3.86 -6.72
CA TRP A 240 -1.24 5.28 -6.37
C TRP A 240 0.05 5.94 -6.83
N ARG A 241 1.18 5.26 -6.71
CA ARG A 241 2.46 5.71 -7.28
C ARG A 241 2.33 5.86 -8.80
N ASP A 242 1.82 4.85 -9.48
CA ASP A 242 1.73 4.83 -10.94
C ASP A 242 0.69 5.85 -11.48
N GLU A 243 -0.28 6.27 -10.64
CA GLU A 243 -1.18 7.42 -10.86
C GLU A 243 -0.47 8.79 -10.70
N GLY A 244 0.76 8.82 -10.17
CA GLY A 244 1.57 10.03 -10.02
C GLY A 244 1.60 10.62 -8.61
N ARG A 245 1.11 9.91 -7.59
CA ARG A 245 1.16 10.39 -6.20
C ARG A 245 2.56 10.24 -5.62
N ALA A 246 2.95 11.15 -4.74
CA ALA A 246 4.13 11.02 -3.89
C ALA A 246 3.72 10.33 -2.57
N ILE A 247 4.38 9.23 -2.21
CA ILE A 247 3.96 8.41 -1.08
C ILE A 247 5.12 8.22 -0.11
N VAL A 248 4.87 8.43 1.18
CA VAL A 248 5.80 8.10 2.26
C VAL A 248 5.16 7.02 3.11
N VAL A 249 5.84 5.89 3.28
CA VAL A 249 5.36 4.78 4.12
C VAL A 249 6.35 4.55 5.25
N VAL A 250 5.93 4.72 6.50
CA VAL A 250 6.66 4.18 7.65
C VAL A 250 6.36 2.69 7.71
N THR A 251 7.42 1.89 7.64
CA THR A 251 7.32 0.44 7.69
C THR A 251 8.44 -0.16 8.51
N HIS A 252 8.13 -1.23 9.22
CA HIS A 252 9.09 -2.12 9.88
C HIS A 252 9.36 -3.39 9.07
N LEU A 253 8.63 -3.56 7.97
CA LEU A 253 8.64 -4.77 7.15
C LEU A 253 9.56 -4.57 5.96
N LEU A 254 10.57 -5.44 5.87
CA LEU A 254 11.64 -5.35 4.86
C LEU A 254 11.22 -5.90 3.49
N SER A 255 10.15 -6.70 3.43
CA SER A 255 9.81 -7.53 2.26
C SER A 255 9.35 -6.77 1.02
N GLN A 256 9.17 -5.45 1.09
CA GLN A 256 8.74 -4.60 -0.04
C GLN A 256 9.71 -3.44 -0.30
N LEU A 257 10.82 -3.36 0.44
CA LEU A 257 11.78 -2.27 0.31
C LEU A 257 12.59 -2.33 -1.00
N ASP A 258 12.61 -3.48 -1.66
CA ASP A 258 13.20 -3.67 -2.99
C ASP A 258 12.40 -2.98 -4.10
N GLN A 259 11.13 -2.67 -3.85
CA GLN A 259 10.22 -2.11 -4.85
C GLN A 259 9.96 -0.61 -4.69
N VAL A 260 10.33 -0.01 -3.56
CA VAL A 260 10.21 1.43 -3.34
C VAL A 260 11.30 2.19 -4.10
N ASP A 261 11.11 3.48 -4.29
CA ASP A 261 12.03 4.34 -5.03
C ASP A 261 13.14 4.90 -4.12
N GLN A 262 12.85 5.05 -2.82
CA GLN A 262 13.80 5.51 -1.82
C GLN A 262 13.59 4.78 -0.49
N VAL A 263 14.68 4.45 0.20
CA VAL A 263 14.66 4.00 1.60
C VAL A 263 15.38 5.02 2.45
N VAL A 264 14.70 5.55 3.47
CA VAL A 264 15.24 6.48 4.45
C VAL A 264 15.32 5.78 5.80
N THR A 265 16.54 5.55 6.26
CA THR A 265 16.79 4.95 7.58
C THR A 265 16.92 6.05 8.62
N LEU A 266 16.08 6.02 9.65
CA LEU A 266 16.21 6.86 10.82
C LEU A 266 16.95 6.12 11.93
N GLU A 267 18.15 6.60 12.20
CA GLU A 267 18.92 6.25 13.39
C GLU A 267 18.43 7.14 14.54
N GLY A 268 18.16 6.56 15.71
CA GLY A 268 17.72 7.33 16.87
C GLY A 268 18.73 8.43 17.19
N ALA A 269 18.26 9.66 17.45
CA ALA A 269 19.15 10.74 17.83
C ALA A 269 19.82 10.41 19.17
N ALA A 270 21.14 10.18 19.13
CA ALA A 270 21.99 9.99 20.31
C ALA A 270 22.01 11.24 21.22
#